data_AF-A0A142X1W7-F1
#
_entry.id   AF-A0A142X1W7-F1
#
_cell.length_a   1.000
_cell.length_b   1.000
_cell.length_c   1.000
_cell.angle_alpha   90.00
_cell.angle_beta   90.00
_cell.angle_gamma   90.00
#
_symmetry.space_group_name_H-M   'P 1'
#
loop_
_entity.id
_entity.type
_entity.pdbx_description
1 polymer ?
#
loop_
_entity_poly.entity_id
_entity_poly.type
_entity_poly.pdbx_seq_one_letter_code
_entity_poly.pdbx_strand_id
1 'polypeptide(L)'
;MNPQVFIEAIEQVVGPVRASDTRKDRMREELAAHLAAGWQEEIDREGTGSPAERVLRRLGPIDELTRSLQDSVPQFEQWMFTPLPGASGLDRIDRLVQRREGETLFRHATRITTGLVAALAALELVVVPLAIAIRGRGPSSWPTTLLWAAASLAVTAIGCMVLMLLDARMVGALQERRHDRPRQWLLLVFSSLVVIGLGAGFAVTVSLGSRDGMMFVRSDWLRLGICSLLAPVVLAVSARESLSRGRRRRGWGLAELTR
;
A
#
# COMPACT_ATOMS: atom_id res chain seq x y z
N MET A 1 -6.02 25.34 -22.15
CA MET A 1 -5.14 24.16 -22.21
C MET A 1 -5.94 22.93 -21.79
N ASN A 2 -5.89 21.81 -22.53
CA ASN A 2 -6.47 20.55 -22.01
C ASN A 2 -5.39 19.80 -21.22
N PRO A 3 -5.38 19.85 -19.87
CA PRO A 3 -4.35 19.21 -19.05
C PRO A 3 -4.31 17.69 -19.23
N GLN A 4 -5.39 17.08 -19.74
CA GLN A 4 -5.46 15.64 -19.99
C GLN A 4 -4.40 15.18 -20.99
N VAL A 5 -4.12 15.97 -22.02
CA VAL A 5 -3.13 15.61 -23.06
C VAL A 5 -1.73 15.47 -22.47
N PHE A 6 -1.35 16.37 -21.55
CA PHE A 6 -0.06 16.28 -20.86
C PHE A 6 -0.02 15.12 -19.86
N ILE A 7 -1.11 14.88 -19.14
CA ILE A 7 -1.20 13.74 -18.20
C ILE A 7 -1.06 12.42 -18.95
N GLU A 8 -1.75 12.26 -20.07
CA GLU A 8 -1.68 11.06 -20.92
C GLU A 8 -0.27 10.84 -21.47
N ALA A 9 0.38 11.90 -21.98
CA ALA A 9 1.76 11.82 -22.46
C ALA A 9 2.75 11.43 -21.34
N ILE A 10 2.60 12.03 -20.15
CA ILE A 10 3.44 11.71 -18.99
C ILE A 10 3.24 10.24 -18.56
N GLU A 11 2.00 9.75 -18.50
CA GLU A 11 1.72 8.36 -18.14
C GLU A 11 2.21 7.38 -19.21
N GLN A 12 2.15 7.75 -20.49
CA GLN A 12 2.70 6.93 -21.57
C GLN A 12 4.23 6.79 -21.46
N VAL A 13 4.93 7.85 -21.05
CA VAL A 13 6.39 7.86 -20.85
C VAL A 13 6.80 7.15 -19.55
N VAL A 14 6.15 7.45 -18.42
CA VAL A 14 6.58 6.96 -17.10
C VAL A 14 5.95 5.61 -16.74
N GLY A 15 4.77 5.31 -17.27
CA GLY A 15 4.04 4.06 -16.99
C GLY A 15 4.88 2.80 -17.20
N PRO A 16 5.57 2.64 -18.36
CA PRO A 16 6.39 1.47 -18.66
C PRO A 16 7.67 1.34 -17.82
N VAL A 17 8.14 2.41 -17.17
CA VAL A 17 9.40 2.41 -16.43
C VAL A 17 9.33 1.39 -15.29
N ARG A 18 10.35 0.56 -15.07
CA ARG A 18 10.42 -0.41 -13.98
C ARG A 18 11.08 0.23 -12.76
N ALA A 19 10.31 1.01 -12.03
CA ALA A 19 10.75 1.72 -10.85
C ALA A 19 9.69 1.65 -9.75
N SER A 20 10.12 1.91 -8.52
CA SER A 20 9.22 2.12 -7.39
C SER A 20 8.21 3.22 -7.69
N ASP A 21 7.01 3.11 -7.13
CA ASP A 21 5.98 4.12 -7.31
C ASP A 21 6.43 5.51 -6.88
N THR A 22 7.22 5.61 -5.81
CA THR A 22 7.78 6.89 -5.35
C THR A 22 8.72 7.51 -6.39
N ARG A 23 9.57 6.72 -7.05
CA ARG A 23 10.46 7.22 -8.09
C ARG A 23 9.68 7.62 -9.35
N LYS A 24 8.69 6.81 -9.76
CA LYS A 24 7.78 7.18 -10.86
C LYS A 24 7.05 8.48 -10.57
N ASP A 25 6.56 8.67 -9.35
CA ASP A 25 5.87 9.91 -8.95
C ASP A 25 6.78 11.12 -9.11
N ARG A 26 8.05 11.01 -8.68
CA ARG A 26 9.04 12.06 -8.88
C ARG A 26 9.33 12.33 -10.37
N MET A 27 9.47 11.28 -11.19
CA MET A 27 9.65 11.43 -12.64
C MET A 27 8.47 12.14 -13.29
N ARG A 28 7.23 11.83 -12.87
CA ARG A 28 6.03 12.51 -13.36
C ARG A 28 5.99 13.97 -12.92
N GLU A 29 6.34 14.27 -11.67
CA GLU A 29 6.43 15.65 -11.16
C GLU A 29 7.48 16.46 -11.93
N GLU A 30 8.66 15.90 -12.18
CA GLU A 30 9.73 16.54 -12.95
C GLU A 30 9.33 16.75 -14.42
N LEU A 31 8.77 15.74 -15.09
CA LEU A 31 8.25 15.87 -16.46
C LEU A 31 7.11 16.88 -16.56
N ALA A 32 6.17 16.89 -15.60
CA ALA A 32 5.09 17.85 -15.56
C ALA A 32 5.62 19.28 -15.44
N ALA A 33 6.64 19.50 -14.60
CA ALA A 33 7.29 20.79 -14.45
C ALA A 33 7.98 21.25 -15.75
N HIS A 34 8.68 20.34 -16.45
CA HIS A 34 9.30 20.65 -17.73
C HIS A 34 8.29 20.96 -18.83
N LEU A 35 7.19 20.21 -18.91
CA LEU A 35 6.10 20.45 -19.85
C LEU A 35 5.40 21.78 -19.58
N ALA A 36 5.16 22.11 -18.31
CA ALA A 36 4.58 23.39 -17.91
C ALA A 36 5.47 24.58 -18.30
N ALA A 37 6.77 24.48 -18.03
CA ALA A 37 7.74 25.51 -18.41
C ALA A 37 7.81 25.68 -19.94
N GLY A 38 7.92 24.58 -20.69
CA GLY A 38 7.95 24.62 -22.15
C GLY A 38 6.66 25.17 -22.76
N TRP A 39 5.51 24.87 -22.15
CA TRP A 39 4.23 25.44 -22.56
C TRP A 39 4.16 26.94 -22.34
N GLN A 40 4.66 27.46 -21.20
CA GLN A 40 4.70 28.89 -20.95
C GLN A 40 5.54 29.61 -22.01
N GLU A 41 6.71 29.08 -22.34
CA GLU A 41 7.53 29.64 -23.43
C GLU A 41 6.83 29.62 -24.80
N GLU A 42 6.02 28.59 -25.07
CA GLU A 42 5.29 28.46 -26.33
C GLU A 42 4.01 29.29 -26.41
N ILE A 43 3.46 29.73 -25.27
CA ILE A 43 2.44 30.76 -25.21
C ILE A 43 3.06 32.13 -25.53
N ASP A 44 4.23 32.41 -24.97
CA ASP A 44 4.90 33.70 -25.17
C ASP A 44 5.43 33.86 -26.61
N ARG A 45 5.63 32.76 -27.33
CA ARG A 45 5.95 32.76 -28.77
C ARG A 45 4.66 32.79 -29.60
N GLU A 46 4.39 33.89 -30.29
CA GLU A 46 3.31 33.98 -31.28
C GLU A 46 3.55 33.04 -32.47
N GLY A 47 2.96 31.83 -32.40
CA GLY A 47 3.13 30.80 -33.42
C GLY A 47 1.79 30.22 -33.87
N THR A 48 1.68 29.88 -35.16
CA THR A 48 0.52 29.17 -35.70
C THR A 48 0.49 27.73 -35.18
N GLY A 49 -0.70 27.28 -34.75
CA GLY A 49 -0.93 25.93 -34.23
C GLY A 49 -1.04 25.84 -32.71
N SER A 50 -1.41 24.64 -32.23
CA SER A 50 -1.57 24.35 -30.80
C SER A 50 -0.20 24.38 -30.09
N PRO A 51 0.00 25.22 -29.05
CA PRO A 51 1.26 25.23 -28.30
C PRO A 51 1.57 23.86 -27.68
N ALA A 52 0.56 23.02 -27.41
CA ALA A 52 0.73 21.72 -26.76
C ALA A 52 1.42 20.74 -27.70
N GLU A 53 1.03 20.74 -28.98
CA GLU A 53 1.68 19.91 -29.98
C GLU A 53 3.15 20.31 -30.17
N ARG A 54 3.45 21.61 -30.12
CA ARG A 54 4.84 22.09 -30.25
C ARG A 54 5.69 21.65 -29.06
N VAL A 55 5.16 21.76 -27.83
CA VAL A 55 5.84 21.27 -26.62
C VAL A 55 6.04 19.75 -26.68
N LEU A 56 5.02 18.99 -27.05
CA LEU A 56 5.12 17.52 -27.15
C LEU A 56 6.10 17.09 -28.23
N ARG A 57 6.14 17.78 -29.39
CA ARG A 57 7.15 17.51 -30.42
C ARG A 57 8.57 17.77 -29.93
N ARG A 58 8.77 18.78 -29.06
CA ARG A 58 10.08 19.07 -28.44
C ARG A 58 10.53 18.01 -27.44
N LEU A 59 9.60 17.29 -26.81
CA LEU A 59 9.94 16.18 -25.93
C LEU A 59 10.68 15.05 -26.66
N GLY A 60 10.56 14.99 -27.99
CA GLY A 60 11.15 13.95 -28.82
C GLY A 60 10.34 12.65 -28.83
N PRO A 61 10.88 11.57 -29.40
CA PRO A 61 10.24 10.27 -29.44
C PRO A 61 10.00 9.70 -28.03
N ILE A 62 8.76 9.34 -27.72
CA ILE A 62 8.35 8.81 -26.40
C ILE A 62 9.20 7.60 -25.97
N ASP A 63 9.54 6.72 -26.91
CA ASP A 63 10.32 5.51 -26.62
C ASP A 63 11.77 5.82 -26.24
N GLU A 64 12.35 6.91 -26.74
CA GLU A 64 13.70 7.34 -26.37
C GLU A 64 13.70 7.95 -24.97
N LEU A 65 12.71 8.79 -24.67
CA LEU A 65 12.54 9.37 -23.33
C LEU A 65 12.27 8.29 -22.29
N THR A 66 11.42 7.31 -22.60
CA THR A 66 11.14 6.17 -21.73
C THR A 66 12.40 5.35 -21.45
N ARG A 67 13.22 5.08 -22.47
CA ARG A 67 14.51 4.40 -22.31
C ARG A 67 15.48 5.20 -21.45
N SER A 68 15.60 6.50 -21.70
CA SER A 68 16.45 7.39 -20.88
C SER A 68 16.02 7.41 -19.41
N LEU A 69 14.71 7.45 -19.13
CA LEU A 69 14.20 7.35 -17.77
C LEU A 69 14.46 5.98 -17.16
N GLN A 70 14.28 4.89 -17.92
CA GLN A 70 14.60 3.54 -17.48
C GLN A 70 16.08 3.39 -17.10
N ASP A 71 16.98 3.95 -17.90
CA ASP A 71 18.43 3.91 -17.67
C ASP A 71 18.85 4.70 -16.42
N SER A 72 18.04 5.69 -16.00
CA SER A 72 18.25 6.42 -14.73
C SER A 72 17.87 5.61 -13.48
N VAL A 73 17.18 4.48 -13.63
CA VAL A 73 16.74 3.63 -12.51
C VAL A 73 17.87 2.66 -12.13
N PRO A 74 18.25 2.53 -10.85
CA PRO A 74 19.22 1.53 -10.42
C PRO A 74 18.83 0.11 -10.83
N GLN A 75 19.76 -0.67 -11.37
CA GLN A 75 19.49 -2.03 -11.89
C GLN A 75 18.81 -2.95 -10.87
N PHE A 76 19.18 -2.86 -9.59
CA PHE A 76 18.54 -3.62 -8.52
C PHE A 76 17.06 -3.26 -8.34
N GLU A 77 16.70 -1.98 -8.48
CA GLU A 77 15.31 -1.53 -8.45
C GLU A 77 14.55 -2.06 -9.68
N GLN A 78 15.16 -1.97 -10.87
CA GLN A 78 14.56 -2.53 -12.09
C GLN A 78 14.27 -4.03 -11.98
N TRP A 79 15.20 -4.78 -11.38
CA TRP A 79 15.06 -6.21 -11.14
C TRP A 79 13.93 -6.50 -10.13
N MET A 80 13.87 -5.78 -9.02
CA MET A 80 12.83 -5.94 -7.99
C MET A 80 11.42 -5.65 -8.52
N PHE A 81 11.28 -4.68 -9.42
CA PHE A 81 10.00 -4.31 -10.04
C PHE A 81 9.79 -4.98 -11.41
N THR A 82 10.59 -5.98 -11.77
CA THR A 82 10.31 -6.79 -12.95
C THR A 82 9.08 -7.65 -12.67
N PRO A 83 8.02 -7.57 -13.49
CA PRO A 83 6.81 -8.35 -13.27
C PRO A 83 7.17 -9.84 -13.29
N LEU A 84 6.97 -10.52 -12.15
CA LEU A 84 7.13 -11.95 -12.07
C LEU A 84 6.12 -12.61 -13.03
N PRO A 85 6.52 -13.64 -13.80
CA PRO A 85 5.57 -14.40 -14.60
C PRO A 85 4.47 -14.97 -13.67
N GLY A 86 3.21 -14.57 -13.91
CA GLY A 86 2.07 -14.88 -13.03
C GLY A 86 1.59 -13.72 -12.13
N ALA A 87 2.22 -12.54 -12.19
CA ALA A 87 1.84 -11.36 -11.41
C ALA A 87 0.43 -10.80 -11.71
N SER A 88 -0.29 -11.33 -12.71
CA SER A 88 -1.71 -11.01 -12.94
C SER A 88 -2.59 -11.33 -11.72
N GLY A 89 -2.15 -12.22 -10.83
CA GLY A 89 -2.76 -12.45 -9.53
C GLY A 89 -2.64 -11.25 -8.59
N LEU A 90 -1.49 -10.58 -8.57
CA LEU A 90 -1.28 -9.37 -7.75
C LEU A 90 -2.14 -8.21 -8.26
N ASP A 91 -2.29 -8.05 -9.57
CA ASP A 91 -3.21 -7.04 -10.14
C ASP A 91 -4.68 -7.31 -9.80
N ARG A 92 -5.06 -8.59 -9.62
CA ARG A 92 -6.40 -8.91 -9.09
C ARG A 92 -6.51 -8.56 -7.62
N ILE A 93 -5.49 -8.86 -6.82
CA ILE A 93 -5.46 -8.49 -5.39
C ILE A 93 -5.54 -6.97 -5.26
N ASP A 94 -4.76 -6.22 -6.04
CA ASP A 94 -4.78 -4.76 -5.99
C ASP A 94 -6.17 -4.22 -6.38
N ARG A 95 -6.79 -4.75 -7.44
CA ARG A 95 -8.18 -4.40 -7.79
C ARG A 95 -9.20 -4.75 -6.70
N LEU A 96 -9.00 -5.84 -5.96
CA LEU A 96 -9.85 -6.20 -4.83
C LEU A 96 -9.64 -5.25 -3.65
N VAL A 97 -8.40 -4.84 -3.41
CA VAL A 97 -7.99 -3.94 -2.31
C VAL A 97 -8.28 -2.47 -2.62
N GLN A 98 -8.39 -2.08 -3.88
CA GLN A 98 -8.72 -0.70 -4.24
C GLN A 98 -10.15 -0.31 -3.81
N ARG A 99 -10.28 0.92 -3.29
CA ARG A 99 -11.55 1.52 -2.92
C ARG A 99 -12.37 1.84 -4.16
N ARG A 100 -13.62 1.39 -4.19
CA ARG A 100 -14.55 1.68 -5.30
C ARG A 100 -15.05 3.12 -5.20
N GLU A 101 -15.34 3.73 -6.33
CA GLU A 101 -15.94 5.07 -6.35
C GLU A 101 -17.29 5.07 -5.60
N GLY A 102 -17.51 6.09 -4.77
CA GLY A 102 -18.69 6.18 -3.90
C GLY A 102 -18.71 5.25 -2.67
N GLU A 103 -17.74 4.35 -2.51
CA GLU A 103 -17.65 3.49 -1.33
C GLU A 103 -17.27 4.31 -0.10
N THR A 104 -18.00 4.19 1.01
CA THR A 104 -17.60 4.84 2.28
C THR A 104 -16.36 4.15 2.86
N LEU A 105 -15.56 4.87 3.65
CA LEU A 105 -14.35 4.31 4.29
C LEU A 105 -14.67 3.07 5.14
N PHE A 106 -15.77 3.11 5.88
CA PHE A 106 -16.21 1.99 6.70
C PHE A 106 -16.54 0.76 5.83
N ARG A 107 -17.35 0.93 4.77
CA ARG A 107 -17.69 -0.18 3.86
C ARG A 107 -16.44 -0.77 3.21
N HIS A 108 -15.51 0.09 2.82
CA HIS A 108 -14.22 -0.32 2.28
C HIS A 108 -13.42 -1.17 3.28
N ALA A 109 -13.22 -0.65 4.49
CA ALA A 109 -12.49 -1.34 5.55
C ALA A 109 -13.14 -2.69 5.88
N THR A 110 -14.47 -2.74 6.00
CA THR A 110 -15.21 -4.00 6.21
C THR A 110 -14.96 -4.98 5.07
N ARG A 111 -15.06 -4.56 3.81
CA ARG A 111 -14.85 -5.45 2.65
C ARG A 111 -13.46 -6.08 2.65
N ILE A 112 -12.41 -5.27 2.84
CA ILE A 112 -11.04 -5.80 2.85
C ILE A 112 -10.80 -6.66 4.09
N THR A 113 -11.30 -6.25 5.26
CA THR A 113 -11.21 -7.04 6.49
C THR A 113 -11.88 -8.39 6.33
N THR A 114 -13.11 -8.46 5.81
CA THR A 114 -13.82 -9.71 5.59
C THR A 114 -13.06 -10.61 4.61
N GLY A 115 -12.55 -10.05 3.51
CA GLY A 115 -11.75 -10.80 2.55
C GLY A 115 -10.46 -11.38 3.16
N LEU A 116 -9.75 -10.58 3.96
CA LEU A 116 -8.51 -10.98 4.63
C LEU A 116 -8.77 -12.06 5.69
N VAL A 117 -9.80 -11.88 6.52
CA VAL A 117 -10.20 -12.84 7.55
C VAL A 117 -10.63 -14.16 6.92
N ALA A 118 -11.39 -14.13 5.83
CA ALA A 118 -11.76 -15.33 5.10
C ALA A 118 -10.55 -16.07 4.52
N ALA A 119 -9.57 -15.34 3.96
CA ALA A 119 -8.34 -15.92 3.44
C ALA A 119 -7.47 -16.53 4.56
N LEU A 120 -7.37 -15.86 5.71
CA LEU A 120 -6.65 -16.37 6.87
C LEU A 120 -7.34 -17.59 7.47
N ALA A 121 -8.67 -17.58 7.57
CA ALA A 121 -9.44 -18.75 8.01
C ALA A 121 -9.23 -19.94 7.07
N ALA A 122 -9.25 -19.72 5.75
CA ALA A 122 -8.96 -20.76 4.77
C ALA A 122 -7.52 -21.29 4.91
N LEU A 123 -6.55 -20.42 5.18
CA LEU A 123 -5.17 -20.81 5.44
C LEU A 123 -5.04 -21.61 6.74
N GLU A 124 -5.68 -21.19 7.83
CA GLU A 124 -5.69 -21.92 9.11
C GLU A 124 -6.28 -23.33 8.95
N LEU A 125 -7.36 -23.46 8.16
CA LEU A 125 -7.98 -24.75 7.84
C LEU A 125 -7.04 -25.71 7.08
N VAL A 126 -5.99 -25.20 6.43
CA VAL A 126 -4.98 -26.01 5.75
C VAL A 126 -3.75 -26.23 6.64
N VAL A 127 -3.25 -25.17 7.27
CA VAL A 127 -2.02 -25.19 8.07
C VAL A 127 -2.18 -26.02 9.33
N VAL A 128 -3.32 -25.93 10.03
CA VAL A 128 -3.54 -26.66 11.28
C VAL A 128 -3.55 -28.17 11.05
N PRO A 129 -4.34 -28.73 10.10
CA PRO A 129 -4.28 -30.16 9.80
C PRO A 129 -2.90 -30.62 9.31
N LEU A 130 -2.23 -29.82 8.47
CA LEU A 130 -0.90 -30.14 7.97
C LEU A 130 0.14 -30.21 9.10
N ALA A 131 0.11 -29.24 10.02
CA ALA A 131 0.99 -29.22 11.18
C ALA A 131 0.74 -30.42 12.12
N ILE A 132 -0.53 -30.81 12.32
CA ILE A 132 -0.91 -32.01 13.08
C ILE A 132 -0.35 -33.27 12.39
N ALA A 133 -0.51 -33.38 11.06
CA ALA A 133 -0.03 -34.52 10.28
C ALA A 133 1.50 -34.67 10.36
N ILE A 134 2.26 -33.57 10.26
CA ILE A 134 3.72 -33.58 10.31
C ILE A 134 4.24 -33.91 11.72
N ARG A 135 3.62 -33.34 12.77
CA ARG A 135 4.12 -33.48 14.15
C ARG A 135 3.65 -34.76 14.85
N GLY A 136 2.66 -35.46 14.29
CA GLY A 136 2.07 -36.65 14.91
C GLY A 136 1.40 -36.38 16.26
N ARG A 137 1.21 -35.11 16.64
CA ARG A 137 0.55 -34.70 17.88
C ARG A 137 -0.85 -34.23 17.54
N GLY A 138 -1.81 -35.13 17.72
CA GLY A 138 -3.22 -34.79 17.61
C GLY A 138 -3.63 -33.72 18.63
N PRO A 139 -4.69 -32.94 18.33
CA PRO A 139 -5.24 -31.98 19.28
C PRO A 139 -5.69 -32.69 20.57
N SER A 140 -5.54 -32.03 21.72
CA SER A 140 -6.01 -32.56 23.01
C SER A 140 -7.53 -32.77 23.02
N SER A 141 -8.27 -31.92 22.30
CA SER A 141 -9.69 -32.09 21.96
C SER A 141 -10.07 -31.16 20.80
N TRP A 142 -10.81 -31.67 19.81
CA TRP A 142 -11.24 -30.90 18.64
C TRP A 142 -12.09 -29.65 18.97
N PRO A 143 -13.05 -29.70 19.92
CA PRO A 143 -13.83 -28.51 20.28
C PRO A 143 -12.96 -27.35 20.80
N THR A 144 -11.96 -27.68 21.62
CA THR A 144 -11.03 -26.68 22.17
C THR A 144 -10.18 -26.06 21.06
N THR A 145 -9.66 -26.87 20.13
CA THR A 145 -8.91 -26.36 18.97
C THR A 145 -9.75 -25.42 18.10
N LEU A 146 -11.01 -25.79 17.82
CA LEU A 146 -11.92 -24.95 17.03
C LEU A 146 -12.26 -23.64 17.74
N LEU A 147 -12.49 -23.68 19.06
CA LEU A 147 -12.75 -22.49 19.85
C LEU A 147 -11.56 -21.52 19.81
N TRP A 148 -10.33 -22.03 19.94
CA TRP A 148 -9.13 -21.21 19.86
C TRP A 148 -8.89 -20.63 18.46
N ALA A 149 -9.11 -21.41 17.41
CA ALA A 149 -9.06 -20.92 16.03
C ALA A 149 -10.10 -19.79 15.80
N ALA A 150 -11.33 -19.98 16.27
CA ALA A 150 -12.37 -18.96 16.19
C ALA A 150 -12.00 -17.68 16.96
N ALA A 151 -11.44 -17.80 18.17
CA ALA A 151 -10.97 -16.67 18.95
C ALA A 151 -9.81 -15.93 18.26
N SER A 152 -8.83 -16.66 17.69
CA SER A 152 -7.74 -16.11 16.89
C SER A 152 -8.27 -15.29 15.70
N LEU A 153 -9.20 -15.87 14.94
CA LEU A 153 -9.81 -15.21 13.79
C LEU A 153 -10.59 -13.96 14.20
N ALA A 154 -11.33 -14.01 15.31
CA ALA A 154 -12.06 -12.84 15.82
C ALA A 154 -11.12 -11.71 16.23
N VAL A 155 -10.04 -12.01 16.98
CA VAL A 155 -9.00 -11.03 17.34
C VAL A 155 -8.38 -10.43 16.09
N THR A 156 -8.02 -11.27 15.12
CA THR A 156 -7.42 -10.83 13.85
C THR A 156 -8.38 -9.95 13.04
N ALA A 157 -9.67 -10.30 12.98
CA ALA A 157 -10.69 -9.54 12.29
C ALA A 157 -10.86 -8.14 12.90
N ILE A 158 -11.03 -8.07 14.22
CA ILE A 158 -11.13 -6.80 14.95
C ILE A 158 -9.87 -5.98 14.72
N GLY A 159 -8.71 -6.62 14.82
CA GLY A 159 -7.43 -5.97 14.62
C GLY A 159 -7.26 -5.35 13.25
N CYS A 160 -7.53 -6.11 12.19
CA CYS A 160 -7.48 -5.63 10.81
C CYS A 160 -8.46 -4.46 10.59
N MET A 161 -9.67 -4.55 11.14
CA MET A 161 -10.66 -3.47 11.04
C MET A 161 -10.17 -2.19 11.70
N VAL A 162 -9.65 -2.28 12.93
CA VAL A 162 -9.11 -1.12 13.65
C VAL A 162 -7.92 -0.53 12.90
N LEU A 163 -7.00 -1.36 12.40
CA LEU A 163 -5.83 -0.89 11.65
C LEU A 163 -6.21 -0.16 10.37
N MET A 164 -7.18 -0.65 9.61
CA MET A 164 -7.67 0.05 8.41
C MET A 164 -8.33 1.39 8.72
N LEU A 165 -9.09 1.47 9.81
CA LEU A 165 -9.69 2.72 10.25
C LEU A 165 -8.61 3.71 10.69
N LEU A 166 -7.59 3.24 11.41
CA LEU A 166 -6.46 4.06 11.84
C LEU A 166 -5.64 4.55 10.65
N ASP A 167 -5.36 3.69 9.67
CA ASP A 167 -4.65 4.08 8.44
C ASP A 167 -5.44 5.14 7.67
N ALA A 168 -6.75 4.95 7.47
CA ALA A 168 -7.60 5.94 6.82
C ALA A 168 -7.61 7.30 7.56
N ARG A 169 -7.64 7.29 8.90
CA ARG A 169 -7.55 8.50 9.73
C ARG A 169 -6.17 9.15 9.64
N MET A 170 -5.11 8.34 9.59
CA MET A 170 -3.73 8.81 9.46
C MET A 170 -3.50 9.45 8.10
N VAL A 171 -3.98 8.83 7.01
CA VAL A 171 -3.96 9.42 5.68
C VAL A 171 -4.73 10.74 5.66
N GLY A 172 -5.93 10.80 6.25
CA GLY A 172 -6.69 12.05 6.37
C GLY A 172 -5.92 13.14 7.12
N ALA A 173 -5.33 12.80 8.27
CA ALA A 173 -4.52 13.72 9.07
C ALA A 173 -3.25 14.19 8.33
N LEU A 174 -2.65 13.36 7.49
CA LEU A 174 -1.52 13.73 6.64
C LEU A 174 -1.96 14.62 5.46
N GLN A 175 -3.18 14.45 4.94
CA GLN A 175 -3.74 15.29 3.89
C GLN A 175 -4.14 16.69 4.36
N GLU A 176 -4.65 16.83 5.59
CA GLU A 176 -5.23 18.07 6.13
C GLU A 176 -4.23 19.22 6.40
N ARG A 177 -2.92 19.04 6.11
CA ARG A 177 -1.79 19.99 6.22
C ARG A 177 -0.80 19.68 7.34
N ARG A 178 0.44 20.04 7.00
CA ARG A 178 1.78 19.75 7.56
C ARG A 178 2.04 20.09 9.04
N HIS A 179 1.10 20.71 9.76
CA HIS A 179 1.42 21.34 11.05
C HIS A 179 1.05 20.56 12.31
N ASP A 180 0.18 19.54 12.23
CA ASP A 180 -0.27 18.83 13.43
C ASP A 180 0.52 17.55 13.70
N ARG A 181 1.85 17.71 13.80
CA ARG A 181 2.79 16.64 14.19
C ARG A 181 2.35 15.84 15.43
N PRO A 182 1.83 16.43 16.52
CA PRO A 182 1.45 15.64 17.70
C PRO A 182 0.31 14.67 17.40
N ARG A 183 -0.67 15.06 16.58
CA ARG A 183 -1.79 14.18 16.19
C ARG A 183 -1.32 12.99 15.36
N GLN A 184 -0.36 13.20 14.46
CA GLN A 184 0.26 12.13 13.66
C GLN A 184 1.04 11.14 14.54
N TRP A 185 1.83 11.65 15.48
CA TRP A 185 2.54 10.83 16.46
C TRP A 185 1.58 10.03 17.35
N LEU A 186 0.50 10.65 17.84
CA LEU A 186 -0.52 9.97 18.64
C LEU A 186 -1.18 8.82 17.86
N LEU A 187 -1.54 9.05 16.59
CA LEU A 187 -2.12 8.00 15.73
C LEU A 187 -1.13 6.86 15.48
N LEU A 188 0.15 7.16 15.26
CA LEU A 188 1.20 6.16 15.08
C LEU A 188 1.44 5.34 16.35
N VAL A 189 1.52 5.99 17.51
CA VAL A 189 1.69 5.31 18.80
C VAL A 189 0.47 4.44 19.09
N PHE A 190 -0.74 4.98 18.89
CA PHE A 190 -1.97 4.24 19.12
C PHE A 190 -2.08 3.02 18.18
N SER A 191 -1.76 3.16 16.90
CA SER A 191 -1.76 2.02 15.98
C SER A 191 -0.72 0.97 16.34
N SER A 192 0.47 1.39 16.80
CA SER A 192 1.50 0.48 17.33
C SER A 192 0.97 -0.31 18.53
N LEU A 193 0.34 0.37 19.48
CA LEU A 193 -0.22 -0.26 20.68
C LEU A 193 -1.32 -1.26 20.33
N VAL A 194 -2.16 -0.96 19.34
CA VAL A 194 -3.16 -1.91 18.83
C VAL A 194 -2.49 -3.16 18.26
N VAL A 195 -1.46 -3.02 17.41
CA VAL A 195 -0.76 -4.20 16.85
C VAL A 195 -0.08 -5.03 17.94
N ILE A 196 0.61 -4.38 18.88
CA ILE A 196 1.23 -5.05 20.03
C ILE A 196 0.16 -5.80 20.84
N GLY A 197 -0.97 -5.14 21.12
CA GLY A 197 -2.08 -5.72 21.87
C GLY A 197 -2.70 -6.94 21.17
N LEU A 198 -2.86 -6.89 19.85
CA LEU A 198 -3.33 -8.02 19.04
C LEU A 198 -2.35 -9.18 19.06
N GLY A 199 -1.05 -8.90 18.87
CA GLY A 199 0.00 -9.92 18.90
C GLY A 199 0.12 -10.57 20.28
N ALA A 200 0.08 -9.78 21.35
CA ALA A 200 0.07 -10.28 22.72
C ALA A 200 -1.19 -11.09 23.03
N GLY A 201 -2.37 -10.58 22.63
CA GLY A 201 -3.65 -11.27 22.79
C GLY A 201 -3.68 -12.62 22.09
N PHE A 202 -3.19 -12.67 20.85
CA PHE A 202 -3.02 -13.93 20.10
C PHE A 202 -2.06 -14.89 20.82
N ALA A 203 -0.91 -14.40 21.29
CA ALA A 203 0.06 -15.25 21.98
C ALA A 203 -0.48 -15.81 23.31
N VAL A 204 -1.21 -15.00 24.08
CA VAL A 204 -1.89 -15.44 25.31
C VAL A 204 -2.95 -16.49 24.99
N THR A 205 -3.78 -16.23 23.97
CA THR A 205 -4.83 -17.13 23.48
C THR A 205 -4.25 -18.50 23.13
N VAL A 206 -3.18 -18.54 22.33
CA VAL A 206 -2.50 -19.78 21.95
C VAL A 206 -1.82 -20.46 23.15
N SER A 207 -1.24 -19.69 24.08
CA SER A 207 -0.57 -20.22 25.26
C SER A 207 -1.53 -20.90 26.24
N LEU A 208 -2.70 -20.29 26.48
CA LEU A 208 -3.75 -20.85 27.33
C LEU A 208 -4.35 -22.15 26.75
N GLY A 209 -4.31 -22.32 25.43
CA GLY A 209 -4.75 -23.55 24.76
C GLY A 209 -3.74 -24.69 24.77
N SER A 210 -2.49 -24.43 25.17
CA SER A 210 -1.42 -25.43 25.21
C SER A 210 -1.51 -26.27 26.48
N ARG A 211 -1.47 -27.61 26.34
CA ARG A 211 -1.50 -28.56 27.46
C ARG A 211 -0.33 -28.39 28.44
N ASP A 212 0.80 -27.89 27.95
CA ASP A 212 2.04 -27.72 28.73
C ASP A 212 2.26 -26.26 29.17
N GLY A 213 1.27 -25.37 28.99
CA GLY A 213 1.30 -23.98 29.45
C GLY A 213 2.26 -23.04 28.72
N MET A 214 3.22 -23.54 27.93
CA MET A 214 4.12 -22.72 27.12
C MET A 214 4.35 -23.33 25.73
N MET A 215 3.51 -22.97 24.76
CA MET A 215 3.83 -23.27 23.35
C MET A 215 4.91 -22.33 22.78
N PHE A 216 5.11 -21.17 23.41
CA PHE A 216 6.10 -20.18 23.02
C PHE A 216 7.32 -20.23 23.92
N VAL A 217 8.49 -20.40 23.30
CA VAL A 217 9.77 -20.23 23.99
C VAL A 217 10.01 -18.73 24.18
N ARG A 218 10.84 -18.33 25.15
CA ARG A 218 11.22 -16.92 25.39
C ARG A 218 11.69 -16.20 24.10
N SER A 219 12.27 -16.94 23.15
CA SER A 219 12.67 -16.43 21.83
C SER A 219 11.49 -16.00 20.95
N ASP A 220 10.33 -16.65 21.08
CA ASP A 220 9.16 -16.36 20.24
C ASP A 220 8.44 -15.09 20.68
N TRP A 221 8.40 -14.84 21.99
CA TRP A 221 7.95 -13.55 22.55
C TRP A 221 8.81 -12.39 22.05
N LEU A 222 10.12 -12.61 21.95
CA LEU A 222 11.06 -11.60 21.44
C LEU A 222 10.83 -11.33 19.95
N ARG A 223 10.57 -12.38 19.15
CA ARG A 223 10.20 -12.25 17.73
C ARG A 223 8.88 -11.52 17.55
N LEU A 224 7.85 -11.86 18.32
CA LEU A 224 6.55 -11.17 18.29
C LEU A 224 6.69 -9.69 18.68
N GLY A 225 7.52 -9.39 19.68
CA GLY A 225 7.87 -8.01 20.05
C GLY A 225 8.52 -7.25 18.89
N ILE A 226 9.53 -7.84 18.24
CA ILE A 226 10.21 -7.25 17.07
C ILE A 226 9.23 -7.03 15.91
N CYS A 227 8.41 -8.03 15.56
CA CYS A 227 7.41 -7.88 14.50
C CYS A 227 6.39 -6.77 14.81
N SER A 228 5.99 -6.63 16.08
CA SER A 228 5.07 -5.56 16.49
C SER A 228 5.71 -4.17 16.42
N LEU A 229 7.03 -4.06 16.61
CA LEU A 229 7.78 -2.81 16.43
C LEU A 229 7.93 -2.43 14.94
N LEU A 230 7.91 -3.39 14.02
CA LEU A 230 7.95 -3.12 12.58
C LEU A 230 6.60 -2.62 12.03
N ALA A 231 5.50 -2.97 12.69
CA ALA A 231 4.15 -2.61 12.25
C ALA A 231 3.91 -1.09 12.06
N PRO A 232 4.31 -0.20 12.98
CA PRO A 232 4.22 1.25 12.73
C PRO A 232 5.01 1.72 11.53
N VAL A 233 6.16 1.12 11.24
CA VAL A 233 6.95 1.46 10.05
C VAL A 233 6.18 1.08 8.78
N VAL A 234 5.59 -0.12 8.76
CA VAL A 234 4.76 -0.58 7.64
C VAL A 234 3.54 0.33 7.44
N LEU A 235 2.85 0.71 8.52
CA LEU A 235 1.72 1.63 8.46
C LEU A 235 2.12 3.02 7.95
N ALA A 236 3.24 3.57 8.43
CA ALA A 236 3.76 4.85 7.97
C ALA A 236 4.11 4.83 6.47
N VAL A 237 4.73 3.74 6.00
CA VAL A 237 5.03 3.55 4.57
C VAL A 237 3.75 3.43 3.76
N SER A 238 2.77 2.64 4.22
CA SER A 238 1.49 2.45 3.53
C SER A 238 0.67 3.74 3.42
N ALA A 239 0.62 4.54 4.49
CA ALA A 239 -0.05 5.84 4.44
C ALA A 239 0.64 6.81 3.47
N ARG A 240 1.98 6.80 3.44
CA ARG A 240 2.75 7.63 2.49
C ARG A 240 2.46 7.26 1.05
N GLU A 241 2.33 5.97 0.76
CA GLU A 241 1.97 5.47 -0.57
C GLU A 241 0.53 5.85 -0.94
N SER A 242 -0.42 5.72 0.00
CA SER A 242 -1.81 6.16 -0.18
C SER A 242 -1.92 7.65 -0.50
N LEU A 243 -1.09 8.49 0.13
CA LEU A 243 -1.00 9.92 -0.20
C LEU A 243 -0.48 10.17 -1.62
N SER A 244 0.50 9.38 -2.06
CA SER A 244 1.09 9.50 -3.40
C SER A 244 0.07 9.14 -4.48
N ARG A 245 -0.72 8.08 -4.26
CA ARG A 245 -1.88 7.74 -5.12
C ARG A 245 -2.95 8.84 -5.14
N GLY A 246 -3.17 9.53 -4.01
CA GLY A 246 -4.06 10.70 -3.96
C GLY A 246 -3.57 11.89 -4.78
N ARG A 247 -2.25 12.06 -4.96
CA ARG A 247 -1.67 13.07 -5.86
C ARG A 247 -1.83 12.69 -7.32
N ARG A 248 -1.62 11.41 -7.68
CA ARG A 248 -1.94 10.85 -9.02
C ARG A 248 -3.33 11.26 -9.50
N ARG A 249 -4.34 11.00 -8.67
CA ARG A 249 -5.75 11.31 -9.01
C ARG A 249 -6.04 12.80 -9.18
N ARG A 250 -5.28 13.69 -8.54
CA ARG A 250 -5.44 15.14 -8.66
C ARG A 250 -4.64 15.76 -9.81
N GLY A 251 -4.01 14.95 -10.66
CA GLY A 251 -3.33 15.40 -11.87
C GLY A 251 -2.02 16.15 -11.59
N TRP A 252 -1.27 15.77 -10.55
CA TRP A 252 0.11 16.25 -10.32
C TRP A 252 0.30 17.77 -10.19
N GLY A 253 -0.75 18.52 -9.85
CA GLY A 253 -0.70 19.98 -9.81
C GLY A 253 -0.88 20.66 -11.18
N LEU A 254 -1.05 19.90 -12.27
CA LEU A 254 -1.40 20.45 -13.59
C LEU A 254 -2.76 21.16 -13.57
N ALA A 255 -3.65 20.79 -12.66
CA ALA A 255 -4.92 21.48 -12.43
C ALA A 255 -4.75 22.90 -11.83
N GLU A 256 -3.64 23.18 -11.15
CA GLU A 256 -3.36 24.53 -10.62
C GLU A 256 -2.86 25.47 -11.72
N LEU A 257 -2.18 24.95 -12.75
CA LEU A 257 -1.71 25.72 -13.91
C LEU A 257 -2.84 26.17 -14.86
N THR A 258 -4.06 25.69 -14.66
CA THR A 258 -5.24 26.10 -15.44
C THR A 258 -6.09 27.19 -14.78
N ARG A 259 -5.72 27.65 -13.58
CA ARG A 259 -6.36 28.79 -12.91
C ARG A 259 -5.60 30.07 -13.18
#